data_AF-A0A2G6Z1K9-F1
#
_entry.id   AF-A0A2G6Z1K9-F1
#
_cell.length_a   1.000
_cell.length_b   1.000
_cell.length_c   1.000
_cell.angle_alpha   90.00
_cell.angle_beta   90.00
_cell.angle_gamma   90.00
#
_symmetry.space_group_name_H-M   'P 1'
#
loop_
_entity.id
_entity.type
_entity.pdbx_description
1 polymer ?
#
loop_
_entity_poly.entity_id
_entity_poly.type
_entity_poly.pdbx_seq_one_letter_code
_entity_poly.pdbx_strand_id
1 'polypeptide(L)'
;MDDTSQIQPPPSFADLFRTRSGKLSTSIGEVVQRYELCEDLACHLTEQAQTLYHSGNSSEEQVLLGMHAGLAADGSVVSSAEASWIVQRMAELLEWRAPQLPAPISE
;
A
#
# COMPACT_ATOMS: atom_id res chain seq x y z
N MET A 1 -16.85 18.84 -18.55
CA MET A 1 -16.84 17.40 -18.24
C MET A 1 -15.42 17.08 -17.84
N ASP A 2 -15.05 16.86 -16.60
CA ASP A 2 -15.67 17.03 -15.29
C ASP A 2 -14.49 16.93 -14.30
N ASP A 3 -14.50 17.76 -13.27
CA ASP A 3 -13.94 17.54 -11.94
C ASP A 3 -12.88 16.41 -11.77
N THR A 4 -11.65 16.63 -12.23
CA THR A 4 -10.56 15.73 -11.83
C THR A 4 -10.03 16.27 -10.51
N SER A 5 -10.64 15.85 -9.40
CA SER A 5 -10.02 15.96 -8.08
C SER A 5 -8.55 15.56 -8.23
N GLN A 6 -7.64 16.54 -8.25
CA GLN A 6 -6.22 16.31 -8.40
C GLN A 6 -5.73 15.72 -7.09
N ILE A 7 -5.96 14.42 -6.94
CA ILE A 7 -5.43 13.62 -5.86
C ILE A 7 -3.90 13.71 -6.00
N GLN A 8 -3.30 14.50 -5.12
CA GLN A 8 -1.86 14.66 -5.09
C GLN A 8 -1.29 13.60 -4.15
N PRO A 9 -0.46 12.66 -4.65
CA PRO A 9 0.09 11.61 -3.81
C PRO A 9 0.90 12.22 -2.66
N PRO A 10 0.78 11.67 -1.44
CA PRO A 10 1.55 12.14 -0.30
C PRO A 10 3.05 11.89 -0.56
N PRO A 11 3.94 12.68 0.08
CA PRO A 11 5.37 12.52 -0.09
C PRO A 11 5.85 11.10 0.26
N SER A 12 5.24 10.44 1.24
CA SER A 12 5.55 9.05 1.62
C SER A 12 5.33 8.05 0.48
N PHE A 13 4.37 8.29 -0.41
CA PHE A 13 4.14 7.46 -1.59
C PHE A 13 5.02 7.89 -2.75
N ALA A 14 5.13 9.19 -3.01
CA ALA A 14 5.95 9.72 -4.08
C ALA A 14 7.44 9.35 -3.92
N ASP A 15 7.93 9.18 -2.69
CA ASP A 15 9.29 8.76 -2.39
C ASP A 15 9.59 7.33 -2.89
N LEU A 16 8.59 6.45 -2.96
CA LEU A 16 8.73 5.09 -3.54
C LEU A 16 9.16 5.14 -5.01
N PHE A 17 8.75 6.20 -5.71
CA PHE A 17 9.07 6.43 -7.12
C PHE A 17 10.26 7.37 -7.30
N ARG A 18 10.95 7.79 -6.23
CA ARG A 18 12.15 8.61 -6.36
C ARG A 18 13.39 7.75 -6.55
N THR A 19 14.20 8.13 -7.53
CA THR A 19 15.55 7.61 -7.72
C THR A 19 16.47 8.04 -6.59
N ARG A 20 17.66 7.42 -6.49
CA ARG A 20 18.75 7.83 -5.58
C ARG A 20 19.17 9.30 -5.73
N SER A 21 18.91 9.90 -6.89
CA SER A 21 19.17 11.32 -7.17
C SER A 21 18.03 12.26 -6.73
N GLY A 22 16.94 11.73 -6.18
CA GLY A 22 15.76 12.48 -5.73
C GLY A 22 14.77 12.85 -6.84
N LYS A 23 15.01 12.44 -8.09
CA LYS A 23 14.08 12.66 -9.22
C LYS A 23 13.09 11.51 -9.31
N LEU A 24 11.84 11.79 -9.67
CA LEU A 24 10.86 10.76 -9.96
C LEU A 24 11.33 9.90 -11.14
N SER A 25 11.29 8.58 -10.95
CA SER A 25 11.62 7.56 -11.95
C SER A 25 10.58 7.51 -13.06
N THR A 26 9.34 7.92 -12.77
CA THR A 26 8.24 8.01 -13.74
C THR A 26 7.56 9.40 -13.71
N SER A 27 6.63 9.63 -14.64
CA SER A 27 5.80 10.84 -14.72
C SER A 27 4.86 10.95 -13.51
N ILE A 28 4.60 12.18 -13.06
CA ILE A 28 3.67 12.43 -11.93
C ILE A 28 2.28 11.83 -12.18
N GLY A 29 1.80 11.80 -13.42
CA GLY A 29 0.53 11.18 -13.77
C GLY A 29 0.50 9.68 -13.50
N GLU A 30 1.60 8.96 -13.74
CA GLU A 30 1.68 7.54 -13.38
C GLU A 30 1.73 7.35 -11.86
N VAL A 31 2.47 8.21 -11.13
CA VAL A 31 2.51 8.15 -9.66
C VAL A 31 1.11 8.37 -9.07
N VAL A 32 0.34 9.33 -9.59
CA VAL A 32 -1.05 9.57 -9.17
C VAL A 32 -1.91 8.33 -9.42
N GLN A 33 -1.85 7.76 -10.63
CA GLN A 33 -2.61 6.56 -10.99
C GLN A 33 -2.24 5.35 -10.13
N ARG A 34 -0.96 5.20 -9.76
CA ARG A 34 -0.50 4.17 -8.84
C ARG A 34 -0.95 4.42 -7.42
N TYR A 35 -0.92 5.68 -6.96
CA TYR A 35 -1.44 6.06 -5.65
C TYR A 35 -2.93 5.76 -5.52
N GLU A 36 -3.74 6.15 -6.51
CA GLU A 36 -5.18 5.88 -6.51
C GLU A 36 -5.47 4.37 -6.44
N LEU A 37 -4.75 3.55 -7.21
CA LEU A 37 -4.86 2.09 -7.11
C LEU A 37 -4.49 1.59 -5.70
N CYS A 38 -3.39 2.06 -5.15
CA CYS A 38 -2.91 1.62 -3.83
C CYS A 38 -3.86 2.03 -2.70
N GLU A 39 -4.42 3.24 -2.75
CA GLU A 39 -5.41 3.71 -1.78
C GLU A 39 -6.71 2.92 -1.86
N ASP A 40 -7.22 2.64 -3.07
CA ASP A 40 -8.42 1.82 -3.25
C ASP A 40 -8.22 0.40 -2.69
N LEU A 41 -7.07 -0.21 -3.00
CA LEU A 41 -6.67 -1.50 -2.44
C LEU A 41 -6.55 -1.45 -0.91
N ALA A 42 -5.94 -0.40 -0.35
CA ALA A 42 -5.80 -0.25 1.10
C ALA A 42 -7.16 -0.16 1.80
N CYS A 43 -8.09 0.63 1.27
CA CYS A 43 -9.47 0.70 1.78
C CYS A 43 -10.18 -0.65 1.69
N HIS A 44 -10.13 -1.32 0.54
CA HIS A 44 -10.80 -2.59 0.34
C HIS A 44 -10.22 -3.71 1.22
N LEU A 45 -8.89 -3.77 1.36
CA LEU A 45 -8.22 -4.75 2.21
C LEU A 45 -8.42 -4.46 3.70
N THR A 46 -8.62 -3.20 4.08
CA THR A 46 -8.96 -2.79 5.46
C THR A 46 -10.29 -3.40 5.91
N GLU A 47 -11.29 -3.44 5.04
CA GLU A 47 -12.58 -4.09 5.32
C GLU A 47 -12.42 -5.62 5.45
N GLN A 48 -11.64 -6.24 4.55
CA GLN A 48 -11.32 -7.67 4.63
C GLN A 48 -10.53 -8.02 5.88
N ALA A 49 -9.57 -7.18 6.27
CA ALA A 49 -8.75 -7.35 7.47
C ALA A 49 -9.60 -7.36 8.75
N GLN A 50 -10.56 -6.43 8.87
CA GLN A 50 -11.50 -6.42 9.99
C GLN A 50 -12.34 -7.69 10.04
N THR A 51 -12.81 -8.18 8.89
CA THR A 51 -13.58 -9.43 8.82
C THR A 51 -12.76 -10.62 9.31
N LEU A 52 -11.50 -10.71 8.90
CA LEU A 52 -10.58 -11.77 9.35
C LEU A 52 -10.27 -11.66 10.84
N TYR A 53 -10.01 -10.45 11.34
CA TYR A 53 -9.72 -10.21 12.75
C TYR A 53 -10.92 -10.58 13.65
N HIS A 54 -12.14 -10.16 13.28
CA HIS A 54 -13.36 -10.51 14.02
C HIS A 54 -13.70 -12.01 13.97
N SER A 55 -13.16 -12.78 13.01
CA SER A 55 -13.33 -14.24 12.97
C SER A 55 -12.59 -14.96 14.11
N GLY A 56 -11.71 -14.26 14.85
CA GLY A 56 -11.02 -14.78 16.04
C GLY A 56 -9.81 -15.69 15.76
N ASN A 57 -9.43 -15.88 14.50
CA ASN A 57 -8.35 -16.81 14.12
C ASN A 57 -6.97 -16.16 14.00
N SER A 58 -6.88 -14.82 13.95
CA SER A 58 -5.64 -14.09 13.63
C SER A 58 -5.49 -12.84 14.49
N SER A 59 -4.25 -12.52 14.89
CA SER A 59 -3.90 -11.23 15.51
C SER A 59 -3.78 -10.12 14.45
N GLU A 60 -3.86 -8.85 14.85
CA GLU A 60 -3.71 -7.67 13.98
C GLU A 60 -2.46 -7.78 13.08
N GLU A 61 -1.31 -8.12 13.69
CA GLU A 61 -0.05 -8.33 12.96
C GLU A 61 -0.13 -9.48 11.94
N GLN A 62 -0.76 -10.60 12.32
CA GLN A 62 -0.91 -11.76 11.42
C GLN A 62 -1.80 -11.44 10.23
N VAL A 63 -2.88 -10.67 10.44
CA VAL A 63 -3.74 -10.21 9.35
C VAL A 63 -2.94 -9.33 8.40
N LEU A 64 -2.24 -8.31 8.91
CA LEU A 64 -1.47 -7.39 8.07
C LEU A 64 -0.31 -8.09 7.32
N LEU A 65 0.39 -9.02 7.98
CA LEU A 65 1.44 -9.83 7.33
C LEU A 65 0.87 -10.75 6.25
N GLY A 66 -0.30 -11.34 6.47
CA GLY A 66 -0.99 -12.15 5.46
C GLY A 66 -1.38 -11.33 4.22
N MET A 67 -1.90 -10.11 4.43
CA MET A 67 -2.22 -9.19 3.35
C MET A 67 -0.96 -8.77 2.58
N HIS A 68 0.13 -8.46 3.30
CA HIS A 68 1.43 -8.15 2.69
C HIS A 68 1.92 -9.31 1.82
N ALA A 69 1.89 -10.54 2.33
CA ALA A 69 2.34 -11.72 1.61
C ALA A 69 1.53 -11.96 0.33
N GLY A 70 0.21 -11.70 0.36
CA GLY A 70 -0.64 -11.78 -0.84
C GLY A 70 -0.31 -10.69 -1.88
N LEU A 71 -0.05 -9.45 -1.42
CA LEU A 71 0.32 -8.33 -2.29
C LEU A 71 1.74 -8.45 -2.86
N ALA A 72 2.65 -9.09 -2.13
CA ALA A 72 4.03 -9.34 -2.55
C ALA A 72 4.19 -10.68 -3.30
N ALA A 73 3.09 -11.40 -3.56
CA ALA A 73 3.11 -12.64 -4.31
C ALA A 73 3.38 -12.40 -5.81
N ASP A 74 3.98 -13.41 -6.45
CA ASP A 74 4.25 -13.41 -7.89
C ASP A 74 2.93 -13.26 -8.68
N GLY A 75 2.88 -12.31 -9.61
CA GLY A 75 1.67 -11.96 -10.37
C GLY A 75 0.76 -10.90 -9.75
N SER A 76 1.15 -10.31 -8.61
CA SER A 76 0.48 -9.13 -8.07
C SER A 76 0.56 -7.93 -9.02
N VAL A 77 -0.47 -7.08 -8.99
CA VAL A 77 -0.52 -5.83 -9.78
C VAL A 77 0.30 -4.70 -9.16
N VAL A 78 0.82 -4.91 -7.95
CA VAL A 78 1.64 -3.94 -7.21
C VAL A 78 3.04 -4.49 -6.95
N SER A 79 4.01 -3.58 -6.86
CA SER A 79 5.40 -3.89 -6.53
C SER A 79 5.56 -4.19 -5.03
N SER A 80 6.65 -4.84 -4.63
CA SER A 80 6.96 -5.09 -3.21
C SER A 80 6.97 -3.80 -2.36
N ALA A 81 7.48 -2.70 -2.91
CA ALA A 81 7.48 -1.40 -2.25
C ALA A 81 6.07 -0.82 -2.07
N GLU A 82 5.20 -0.95 -3.07
CA GLU A 82 3.80 -0.53 -3.02
C GLU A 82 3.00 -1.39 -2.04
N ALA A 83 3.20 -2.71 -2.04
CA ALA A 83 2.62 -3.63 -1.08
C ALA A 83 2.96 -3.23 0.36
N SER A 84 4.22 -2.89 0.62
CA SER A 84 4.64 -2.41 1.95
C SER A 84 4.00 -1.08 2.34
N TRP A 85 3.76 -0.19 1.37
CA TRP A 85 3.06 1.06 1.62
C TRP A 85 1.56 0.85 1.90
N ILE A 86 0.90 0.01 1.11
CA ILE A 86 -0.51 -0.36 1.28
C ILE A 86 -0.75 -0.90 2.69
N VAL A 87 0.10 -1.80 3.17
CA VAL A 87 -0.05 -2.41 4.50
C VAL A 87 0.19 -1.41 5.62
N GLN A 88 1.13 -0.48 5.46
CA GLN A 88 1.29 0.63 6.41
C GLN A 88 0.05 1.51 6.44
N ARG A 89 -0.51 1.83 5.27
CA ARG A 89 -1.73 2.62 5.14
C ARG A 89 -2.93 1.94 5.79
N MET A 90 -3.08 0.63 5.58
CA MET A 90 -4.09 -0.18 6.26
C MET A 90 -3.94 -0.13 7.78
N ALA A 91 -2.71 -0.26 8.29
CA ALA A 91 -2.46 -0.17 9.73
C ALA A 91 -2.88 1.20 10.28
N GLU A 92 -2.62 2.29 9.57
CA GLU A 92 -3.10 3.62 9.95
C GLU A 92 -4.63 3.72 9.95
N LEU A 93 -5.30 3.23 8.90
CA LEU A 93 -6.77 3.28 8.76
C LEU A 93 -7.49 2.43 9.82
N LEU A 94 -6.89 1.30 10.18
CA LEU A 94 -7.40 0.38 11.20
C LEU A 94 -7.06 0.82 12.62
N GLU A 95 -6.22 1.85 12.77
CA GLU A 95 -5.59 2.23 14.04
C GLU A 95 -4.81 1.08 14.70
N TRP A 96 -4.24 0.19 13.87
CA TRP A 96 -3.46 -0.97 14.29
C TRP A 96 -1.97 -0.64 14.36
N ARG A 97 -1.22 -1.47 15.10
CA ARG A 97 0.24 -1.36 15.12
C ARG A 97 0.81 -1.79 13.76
N ALA A 98 1.57 -0.90 13.12
CA ALA A 98 2.28 -1.21 11.89
C ALA A 98 3.22 -2.43 12.11
N PRO A 99 3.10 -3.49 11.28
CA PRO A 99 3.93 -4.67 11.40
C PRO A 99 5.35 -4.37 10.90
N GLN A 100 6.30 -5.19 11.36
CA GLN A 100 7.63 -5.23 10.76
C GLN A 100 7.55 -5.91 9.39
N LEU A 101 7.47 -5.09 8.34
CA LEU A 101 7.45 -5.58 6.97
C LEU A 101 8.87 -5.91 6.50
N PRO A 102 9.06 -6.99 5.72
CA PRO A 102 10.35 -7.25 5.09
C PRO A 102 10.71 -6.05 4.20
N ALA A 103 12.00 -5.69 4.20
CA ALA A 103 12.48 -4.62 3.34
C ALA A 103 12.12 -4.95 1.88
N PRO A 104 11.61 -3.97 1.10
CA PRO A 104 11.29 -4.20 -0.28
C PRO A 104 12.55 -4.66 -1.00
N ILE A 105 12.46 -5.78 -1.69
CA ILE A 105 13.55 -6.31 -2.50
C ILE A 105 13.75 -5.30 -3.63
N SER A 106 14.86 -4.55 -3.60
CA SER A 106 15.24 -3.71 -4.74
C SER A 106 15.76 -4.65 -5.82
N GLU A 107 14.92 -4.97 -6.80
CA GLU A 107 15.33 -5.60 -8.05
C GLU A 107 15.97 -4.59 -9.02
#